data_AF-A0A932DJQ3-F1
#
_entry.id   AF-A0A932DJQ3-F1
#
_cell.length_a   1.000
_cell.length_b   1.000
_cell.length_c   1.000
_cell.angle_alpha   90.00
_cell.angle_beta   90.00
_cell.angle_gamma   90.00
#
_symmetry.space_group_name_H-M   'P 1'
#
loop_
_entity.id
_entity.type
_entity.pdbx_description
1 polymer ?
#
loop_
_entity_poly.entity_id
_entity_poly.type
_entity_poly.pdbx_seq_one_letter_code
_entity_poly.pdbx_strand_id
1 'polypeptide(L)' 'RDPDQLKGKCRVCDYRVVCGGQRGRAFAITGDYLETDPACAYQPN' A
#
# COMPACT_ATOMS: atom_id res chain seq x y z
N ARG A 1 9.29 9.59 2.87
CA ARG A 1 8.32 8.62 2.29
C ARG A 1 9.02 7.99 1.10
N ASP A 2 9.31 6.70 1.17
CA ASP A 2 9.92 5.95 0.07
C ASP A 2 8.88 4.92 -0.44
N PRO A 3 8.34 5.11 -1.67
CA PRO A 3 7.38 4.18 -2.25
C PRO A 3 7.93 2.77 -2.48
N ASP A 4 9.26 2.61 -2.57
CA ASP A 4 9.91 1.31 -2.78
C ASP A 4 9.90 0.44 -1.52
N GLN A 5 9.64 1.04 -0.35
CA GLN A 5 9.45 0.33 0.91
C GLN A 5 8.03 -0.24 1.08
N LEU A 6 7.08 0.16 0.25
CA LEU A 6 5.74 -0.43 0.27
C LEU A 6 5.82 -1.92 -0.06
N LYS A 7 4.93 -2.70 0.54
CA LYS A 7 4.84 -4.15 0.38
C LYS A 7 3.55 -4.55 -0.34
N GLY A 8 3.44 -5.85 -0.61
CA GLY A 8 2.33 -6.46 -1.34
C GLY A 8 2.05 -5.75 -2.67
N LYS A 9 0.77 -5.62 -3.03
CA LYS A 9 0.39 -5.01 -4.31
C LYS A 9 0.73 -3.52 -4.41
N CYS A 10 0.83 -2.83 -3.27
CA CYS A 10 1.24 -1.42 -3.26
C CYS A 10 2.70 -1.24 -3.72
N ARG A 11 3.54 -2.28 -3.63
CA ARG A 11 4.93 -2.22 -4.11
C ARG A 11 5.04 -2.12 -5.62
N VAL A 12 4.18 -2.82 -6.35
CA VAL A 12 4.20 -2.92 -7.82
C VAL A 12 3.15 -2.04 -8.50
N CYS A 13 2.38 -1.28 -7.72
CA CYS A 13 1.30 -0.44 -8.23
C CYS A 13 1.83 0.79 -8.98
N ASP A 14 1.30 1.04 -10.19
CA ASP A 14 1.62 2.22 -11.01
C ASP A 14 1.32 3.55 -10.28
N TYR A 15 0.39 3.53 -9.33
CA TYR A 15 0.01 4.69 -8.53
C TYR A 15 0.72 4.78 -7.17
N ARG A 16 1.72 3.92 -6.88
CA ARG A 16 2.37 3.83 -5.56
C ARG A 16 2.99 5.15 -5.09
N VAL A 17 3.46 5.98 -6.02
CA VAL A 17 4.08 7.28 -5.72
C VAL A 17 3.04 8.34 -5.35
N VAL A 18 1.86 8.30 -5.98
CA VAL A 18 0.81 9.33 -5.82
C VAL A 18 -0.26 8.94 -4.79
N CYS A 19 -0.67 7.68 -4.77
CA CYS A 19 -1.70 7.17 -3.88
C CYS A 19 -1.08 6.62 -2.59
N GLY A 20 -0.14 5.68 -2.73
CA GLY A 20 0.47 4.94 -1.63
C GLY A 20 -0.49 4.08 -0.79
N GLY A 21 -1.81 4.18 -0.98
CA GLY A 21 -2.86 3.54 -0.18
C GLY A 21 -3.03 4.11 1.23
N GLN A 22 -4.08 3.74 1.96
CA GLN A 22 -4.29 4.28 3.31
C GLN A 22 -3.46 3.57 4.39
N ARG A 23 -2.36 4.22 4.83
CA ARG A 23 -1.35 3.64 5.72
C ARG A 23 -1.86 3.36 7.14
N GLY A 24 -2.75 4.22 7.64
CA GLY A 24 -3.39 3.99 8.95
C GLY A 24 -4.25 2.73 8.97
N ARG A 25 -4.94 2.44 7.86
CA ARG A 25 -5.75 1.21 7.72
C ARG A 25 -4.87 -0.02 7.57
N ALA A 26 -3.79 0.07 6.79
CA ALA A 26 -2.80 -1.00 6.69
C ALA A 26 -2.28 -1.37 8.09
N PHE A 27 -1.80 -0.39 8.86
CA PHE A 27 -1.31 -0.62 10.21
C PHE A 27 -2.37 -1.22 11.15
N ALA A 28 -3.60 -0.68 11.15
CA ALA A 28 -4.66 -1.14 12.04
C ALA A 28 -5.07 -2.61 11.80
N ILE A 29 -4.93 -3.12 10.58
CA ILE A 29 -5.35 -4.46 10.20
C ILE A 29 -4.19 -5.47 10.21
N THR A 30 -3.02 -5.07 9.70
CA THR A 30 -1.88 -5.98 9.50
C THR A 30 -0.80 -5.83 10.57
N GLY A 31 -0.81 -4.73 11.33
CA GLY A 31 0.31 -4.33 12.19
C GLY A 31 1.50 -3.72 11.44
N ASP A 32 1.43 -3.59 10.12
CA ASP A 32 2.50 -3.05 9.27
C ASP A 32 1.96 -1.92 8.38
N TYR A 33 2.40 -0.68 8.64
CA TYR A 33 1.96 0.48 7.87
C TYR A 33 2.53 0.52 6.43
N LEU A 34 3.55 -0.28 6.13
CA LEU A 34 4.11 -0.43 4.79
C LEU A 34 3.36 -1.48 3.96
N GLU A 35 2.50 -2.29 4.58
CA GLU A 35 1.72 -3.30 3.87
C GLU A 35 0.60 -2.67 3.02
N THR A 36 0.05 -3.47 2.10
CA THR A 36 -1.08 -3.15 1.26
C THR A 36 -2.24 -2.59 2.07
N ASP A 37 -2.91 -1.56 1.54
CA ASP A 37 -4.21 -1.13 2.09
C ASP A 37 -5.26 -2.22 1.80
N PRO A 38 -5.78 -2.92 2.83
CA PRO A 38 -6.68 -4.07 2.62
C PRO A 38 -8.01 -3.71 1.96
N ALA A 39 -8.39 -2.43 1.95
CA ALA A 39 -9.62 -1.97 1.31
C ALA A 39 -9.41 -1.41 -0.10
N CYS A 40 -8.16 -1.35 -0.59
CA CYS A 40 -7.88 -0.92 -1.94
C CYS A 40 -8.46 -1.95 -2.93
N ALA A 41 -9.36 -1.54 -3.82
CA ALA A 41 -9.93 -2.44 -4.84
C ALA A 41 -9.04 -2.59 -6.09
N TYR A 42 -8.10 -1.67 -6.30
CA TYR A 42 -7.22 -1.68 -7.47
C TYR A 42 -6.31 -2.92 -7.47
N GLN A 43 -6.19 -3.56 -8.62
CA GLN A 43 -5.27 -4.67 -8.88
C GLN A 43 -4.22 -4.19 -9.89
N PRO A 44 -2.95 -4.10 -9.49
CA PRO A 44 -1.87 -3.83 -10.43
C PRO A 44 -1.65 -5.03 -11.36
N ASN A 45 -1.13 -4.75 -12.57
CA ASN A 45 -0.78 -5.77 -13.55
C ASN A 45 0.51 -6.51 -13.18
#